data_AF-A0A530LBR0-F1
#
_entry.id   AF-A0A530LBR0-F1
#
_cell.length_a   1.000
_cell.length_b   1.000
_cell.length_c   1.000
_cell.angle_alpha   90.00
_cell.angle_beta   90.00
_cell.angle_gamma   90.00
#
_symmetry.space_group_name_H-M   'P 1'
#
loop_
_entity.id
_entity.type
_entity.pdbx_description
1 polymer ?
#
loop_
_entity_poly.entity_id
_entity_poly.type
_entity_poly.pdbx_seq_one_letter_code
_entity_poly.pdbx_strand_id
1 'polypeptide(L)' 'YGKGRTVAWTSDVGPHWLPPQFIAWPGYKTLFEQMLGWATGES' A
#
# COMPACT_ATOMS: atom_id res chain seq x y z
N TYR A 1 14.84 5.97 6.01
CA TYR A 1 16.30 6.18 5.80
C TYR A 1 16.62 7.64 6.09
N GLY A 2 17.65 7.92 6.89
CA GLY A 2 17.82 9.25 7.50
C GLY A 2 16.60 9.60 8.36
N LYS A 3 16.02 10.79 8.15
CA LYS A 3 14.83 11.28 8.88
C LYS A 3 13.49 10.85 8.26
N GLY A 4 13.49 10.26 7.06
CA GLY A 4 12.29 9.86 6.35
C GLY A 4 11.83 8.43 6.67
N ARG A 5 10.54 8.16 6.46
CA ARG A 5 9.92 6.83 6.56
C ARG A 5 10.02 6.09 5.23
N THR A 6 10.01 4.76 5.27
CA THR A 6 10.14 3.90 4.09
C THR A 6 9.24 2.68 4.24
N VAL A 7 8.48 2.34 3.19
CA VAL A 7 7.62 1.16 3.12
C VAL A 7 8.15 0.21 2.06
N ALA A 8 8.14 -1.09 2.34
CA ALA A 8 8.39 -2.13 1.35
C ALA A 8 7.12 -3.01 1.23
N TRP A 9 6.51 -3.01 0.05
CA TRP A 9 5.42 -3.91 -0.32
C TRP A 9 5.99 -5.02 -1.19
N THR A 10 5.87 -6.27 -0.75
CA THR A 10 6.54 -7.42 -1.38
C THR A 10 5.66 -8.13 -2.42
N SER A 11 4.55 -7.53 -2.81
CA SER A 11 3.67 -7.99 -3.88
C SER A 11 3.58 -6.91 -4.97
N ASP A 12 2.70 -7.10 -5.94
CA ASP A 12 2.39 -6.10 -6.96
C ASP A 12 1.19 -5.24 -6.50
N VAL A 13 0.97 -4.10 -7.15
CA VAL A 13 -0.19 -3.21 -6.97
C VAL A 13 -1.27 -3.54 -8.02
N GLY A 14 -0.94 -4.33 -9.04
CA GLY A 14 -1.85 -4.65 -10.13
C GLY A 14 -2.00 -6.14 -10.42
N PRO A 15 -2.74 -6.48 -11.49
CA PRO A 15 -2.90 -7.84 -11.97
C PRO A 15 -1.57 -8.57 -12.21
N HIS A 16 -1.64 -9.87 -12.46
CA HIS A 16 -0.53 -10.83 -12.60
C HIS A 16 0.00 -11.38 -11.27
N TRP A 17 0.29 -10.53 -10.30
CA TRP A 17 0.79 -10.97 -8.96
C TRP A 17 -0.17 -10.65 -7.82
N LEU A 18 -1.22 -9.87 -8.11
CA LEU A 18 -2.29 -9.59 -7.17
C LEU A 18 -3.60 -10.23 -7.67
N PRO A 19 -4.22 -11.17 -6.90
CA PRO A 19 -5.46 -11.80 -7.30
C PRO A 19 -6.59 -10.77 -7.49
N PRO A 20 -7.49 -10.95 -8.48
CA PRO A 20 -8.65 -10.06 -8.66
C PRO A 20 -9.51 -9.89 -7.40
N GLN A 21 -9.60 -10.92 -6.57
CA GLN A 21 -10.32 -10.90 -5.30
C GLN A 21 -9.67 -9.96 -4.28
N PHE A 22 -8.35 -9.81 -4.32
CA PHE A 22 -7.62 -8.87 -3.48
C PHE A 22 -7.84 -7.42 -3.95
N ILE A 23 -7.84 -7.18 -5.26
CA ILE A 23 -8.17 -5.87 -5.83
C ILE A 23 -9.62 -5.48 -5.50
N ALA A 24 -10.55 -6.43 -5.53
CA ALA A 24 -11.96 -6.23 -5.21
C ALA A 24 -12.25 -6.14 -3.69
N TRP A 25 -11.26 -6.41 -2.83
CA TRP A 25 -11.45 -6.31 -1.39
C TRP A 25 -11.73 -4.85 -0.98
N PRO A 26 -12.80 -4.56 -0.21
CA PRO A 26 -13.13 -3.18 0.18
C PRO A 26 -11.99 -2.43 0.90
N GLY A 27 -11.09 -3.15 1.57
CA GLY A 27 -9.93 -2.55 2.24
C GLY A 27 -8.75 -2.24 1.31
N TYR A 28 -8.80 -2.61 0.03
CA TYR A 28 -7.70 -2.42 -0.92
C TYR A 28 -7.26 -0.95 -0.99
N LYS A 29 -8.22 -0.06 -1.23
CA LYS A 29 -7.98 1.39 -1.26
C LYS A 29 -7.42 1.89 0.08
N THR A 30 -8.07 1.52 1.18
CA THR A 30 -7.67 1.95 2.53
C THR A 30 -6.26 1.49 2.87
N LEU A 31 -5.86 0.27 2.51
CA LEU A 31 -4.51 -0.25 2.75
C LEU A 31 -3.44 0.67 2.16
N PHE A 32 -3.56 1.02 0.88
CA PHE A 32 -2.60 1.87 0.19
C PHE A 32 -2.66 3.32 0.68
N GLU A 33 -3.85 3.86 0.97
CA GLU A 33 -3.99 5.19 1.56
C GLU A 33 -3.29 5.29 2.92
N GLN A 34 -3.43 4.28 3.78
CA GLN A 34 -2.78 4.26 5.09
C GLN A 34 -1.26 4.04 4.97
N MET A 35 -0.81 3.20 4.03
CA MET A 35 0.63 3.05 3.73
C MET A 35 1.23 4.38 3.30
N LEU A 36 0.57 5.10 2.38
CA LEU A 36 1.01 6.39 1.87
C LEU A 36 0.99 7.45 2.95
N GLY A 37 -0.12 7.60 3.69
CA GLY A 37 -0.23 8.57 4.78
C GLY A 37 0.84 8.36 5.85
N TRP A 38 1.13 7.10 6.21
CA TRP A 38 2.24 6.79 7.09
C TRP A 38 3.59 7.18 6.48
N ALA A 39 3.85 6.87 5.22
CA ALA A 39 5.12 7.16 4.56
C ALA A 39 5.36 8.67 4.38
N THR A 40 4.32 9.46 4.10
CA THR A 40 4.38 10.91 3.90
C THR A 40 4.37 11.69 5.22
N GLY A 41 4.00 11.04 6.33
CA GLY A 41 3.90 11.70 7.64
C GLY A 41 2.61 12.48 7.83
N GLU A 42 1.57 12.18 7.05
CA GLU A 42 0.22 12.69 7.26
C GLU A 42 -0.33 12.13 8.59
N SER A 43 -1.09 12.98 9.31
CA SER A 43 -1.68 12.69 10.64
C SER A 43 -3.17 12.49 10.54
#